data_AF-A0A0J1I5T6-F1
#
_entry.id   AF-A0A0J1I5T6-F1
#
_cell.length_a   1.000
_cell.length_b   1.000
_cell.length_c   1.000
_cell.angle_alpha   90.00
_cell.angle_beta   90.00
_cell.angle_gamma   90.00
#
_symmetry.space_group_name_H-M   'P 1'
#
loop_
_entity.id
_entity.type
_entity.pdbx_description
1 polymer ?
#
loop_
_entity_poly.entity_id
_entity_poly.type
_entity_poly.pdbx_seq_one_letter_code
_entity_poly.pdbx_strand_id
1 'polypeptide(L)'
;MTDSFTIHTNASHCLNFMIYIQNIYLNQKEKTGNLRFPYIARQFNFSTNFETNFKELWHTLRKQVANDKYDSQIFYDENYMFYEKLFDNHLCNEELFKELICSFKVWWTSIAGQLSLEWSVSEYSTQLYNDLILYLRQHQIEPLQQLHISLLYDDCIFVKENISFYSAILPTKTFFIGYRDVVATLSKCFKL
;
A
#
# COMPACT_ATOMS: atom_id res chain seq x y z
N MET A 1 -0.69 27.80 17.46
CA MET A 1 0.58 27.37 16.86
C MET A 1 0.35 25.98 16.28
N THR A 2 0.42 25.84 14.96
CA THR A 2 0.31 24.55 14.25
C THR A 2 1.64 24.18 13.58
N ASP A 3 2.72 24.86 13.97
CA ASP A 3 4.01 24.88 13.26
C ASP A 3 4.78 23.56 13.41
N SER A 4 4.24 22.61 14.19
CA SER A 4 4.79 21.26 14.39
C SER A 4 4.11 20.18 13.54
N PHE A 5 2.96 20.47 12.89
CA PHE A 5 2.29 19.44 12.09
C PHE A 5 3.10 19.17 10.83
N THR A 6 3.40 17.89 10.57
CA THR A 6 4.08 17.43 9.37
C THR A 6 3.35 16.22 8.80
N ILE A 7 3.48 16.04 7.48
CA ILE A 7 2.96 14.89 6.76
C ILE A 7 4.16 14.17 6.14
N HIS A 8 4.30 12.88 6.43
CA HIS A 8 5.21 12.00 5.71
C HIS A 8 4.41 11.19 4.71
N THR A 9 4.85 11.17 3.45
CA THR A 9 4.26 10.31 2.43
C THR A 9 5.33 9.39 1.90
N ASN A 10 5.04 8.10 1.82
CA ASN A 10 5.96 7.09 1.29
C ASN A 10 5.21 6.07 0.43
N ALA A 11 5.96 5.27 -0.33
CA ALA A 11 5.42 4.09 -1.01
C ALA A 11 6.12 2.83 -0.48
N SER A 12 5.40 2.06 0.35
CA SER A 12 5.95 0.84 0.98
C SER A 12 6.16 -0.28 -0.05
N HIS A 13 7.34 -0.90 -0.04
CA HIS A 13 7.68 -2.07 -0.85
C HIS A 13 6.75 -3.23 -0.51
N CYS A 14 6.60 -3.54 0.78
CA CYS A 14 5.81 -4.68 1.22
C CYS A 14 4.33 -4.53 0.86
N LEU A 15 3.74 -3.36 1.13
CA LEU A 15 2.33 -3.13 0.82
C LEU A 15 2.08 -3.14 -0.69
N ASN A 16 2.95 -2.50 -1.49
CA ASN A 16 2.79 -2.52 -2.94
C ASN A 16 3.09 -3.89 -3.54
N PHE A 17 3.98 -4.69 -2.95
CA PHE A 17 4.18 -6.08 -3.36
C PHE A 17 2.96 -6.95 -3.04
N MET A 18 2.29 -6.73 -1.91
CA MET A 18 1.00 -7.37 -1.62
C MET A 18 -0.03 -7.04 -2.70
N ILE A 19 -0.15 -5.78 -3.12
CA ILE A 19 -1.06 -5.40 -4.22
C ILE A 19 -0.64 -6.04 -5.54
N TYR A 20 0.67 -6.15 -5.82
CA TYR A 20 1.21 -6.86 -6.98
C TYR A 20 0.75 -8.32 -7.04
N ILE A 21 0.87 -9.06 -5.93
CA ILE A 21 0.39 -10.45 -5.83
C ILE A 21 -1.15 -10.51 -5.93
N GLN A 22 -1.86 -9.62 -5.24
CA GLN A 22 -3.32 -9.53 -5.30
C GLN A 22 -3.81 -9.40 -6.75
N ASN A 23 -3.18 -8.51 -7.52
CA ASN A 23 -3.61 -8.24 -8.88
C ASN A 23 -3.40 -9.44 -9.81
N ILE A 24 -2.31 -10.20 -9.63
CA ILE A 24 -2.09 -11.47 -10.35
C ILE A 24 -3.17 -12.49 -9.96
N TYR A 25 -3.44 -12.63 -8.66
CA TYR A 25 -4.49 -13.53 -8.15
C TYR A 25 -5.87 -13.21 -8.74
N LEU A 26 -6.25 -11.92 -8.77
CA LEU A 26 -7.51 -11.47 -9.34
C LEU A 26 -7.54 -11.71 -10.86
N ASN A 27 -6.45 -11.40 -11.56
CA ASN A 27 -6.36 -11.61 -13.01
C ASN A 27 -6.51 -13.07 -13.43
N GLN A 28 -5.98 -14.03 -12.65
CA GLN A 28 -6.16 -15.46 -12.93
C GLN A 28 -7.62 -15.94 -12.76
N LYS A 29 -8.45 -15.17 -12.04
CA LYS A 29 -9.89 -15.44 -11.88
C LYS A 29 -10.77 -14.62 -12.83
N GLU A 30 -10.23 -13.55 -13.41
CA GLU A 30 -10.96 -12.59 -14.23
C GLU A 30 -11.30 -13.18 -15.61
N LYS A 31 -12.55 -13.05 -16.03
CA LYS A 31 -13.05 -13.53 -17.33
C LYS A 31 -13.41 -12.39 -18.29
N THR A 32 -13.51 -11.16 -17.78
CA THR A 32 -14.18 -10.04 -18.46
C THR A 32 -13.23 -8.98 -19.04
N GLY A 33 -11.91 -9.21 -18.99
CA GLY A 33 -10.91 -8.33 -19.62
C GLY A 33 -10.51 -7.09 -18.80
N ASN A 34 -11.12 -6.85 -17.64
CA ASN A 34 -10.73 -5.79 -16.69
C ASN A 34 -9.48 -6.20 -15.88
N LEU A 35 -8.39 -6.47 -16.59
CA LEU A 35 -7.14 -6.94 -16.02
C LEU A 35 -6.41 -5.78 -15.33
N ARG A 36 -5.80 -6.09 -14.19
CA ARG A 36 -5.01 -5.16 -13.38
C ARG A 36 -3.53 -5.31 -13.70
N PHE A 37 -2.75 -4.25 -13.50
CA PHE A 37 -1.29 -4.38 -13.52
C PHE A 37 -0.83 -5.06 -12.22
N PRO A 38 0.12 -6.01 -12.26
CA PRO A 38 0.71 -6.61 -13.45
C PRO A 38 -0.20 -7.67 -14.06
N TYR A 39 -0.23 -7.72 -15.40
CA TYR A 39 -0.78 -8.87 -16.09
C TYR A 39 0.35 -9.87 -16.37
N ILE A 40 0.25 -11.06 -15.79
CA ILE A 40 1.17 -12.17 -16.04
C ILE A 40 0.33 -13.33 -16.57
N ALA A 41 0.60 -13.76 -17.81
CA ALA A 41 -0.15 -14.84 -18.45
C ALA A 41 0.11 -16.22 -17.81
N ARG A 42 1.25 -16.37 -17.12
CA ARG A 42 1.60 -17.59 -16.39
C ARG A 42 0.67 -17.77 -15.19
N GLN A 43 0.26 -19.01 -14.94
CA GLN A 43 -0.54 -19.39 -13.78
C GLN A 43 0.36 -19.60 -12.55
N PHE A 44 -0.04 -19.04 -11.41
CA PHE A 44 0.52 -19.33 -10.10
C PHE A 44 -0.42 -20.20 -9.28
N ASN A 45 0.17 -21.10 -8.49
CA ASN A 45 -0.56 -21.93 -7.53
C ASN A 45 -0.63 -21.19 -6.20
N PHE A 46 -1.74 -20.49 -5.99
CA PHE A 46 -2.00 -19.77 -4.75
C PHE A 46 -2.56 -20.68 -3.66
N SER A 47 -2.35 -20.30 -2.40
CA SER A 47 -2.95 -20.99 -1.26
C SER A 47 -4.47 -21.07 -1.39
N THR A 48 -5.06 -22.19 -0.99
CA THR A 48 -6.52 -22.34 -0.92
C THR A 48 -7.17 -21.32 0.03
N ASN A 49 -6.42 -20.84 1.03
CA ASN A 49 -6.85 -19.82 1.99
C ASN A 49 -6.31 -18.42 1.66
N PHE A 50 -5.98 -18.15 0.39
CA PHE A 50 -5.31 -16.92 -0.06
C PHE A 50 -5.90 -15.64 0.54
N GLU A 51 -7.22 -15.41 0.44
CA GLU A 51 -7.84 -14.15 0.89
C GLU A 51 -7.74 -13.97 2.41
N THR A 52 -7.83 -15.05 3.18
CA THR A 52 -7.66 -15.02 4.64
C THR A 52 -6.20 -14.72 4.99
N ASN A 53 -5.27 -15.47 4.40
CA ASN A 53 -3.83 -15.30 4.63
C ASN A 53 -3.35 -13.91 4.20
N PHE A 54 -3.92 -13.36 3.12
CA PHE A 54 -3.67 -12.01 2.66
C PHE A 54 -4.06 -10.98 3.70
N LYS A 55 -5.28 -11.07 4.26
CA LYS A 55 -5.77 -10.15 5.29
C LYS A 55 -4.89 -10.20 6.54
N GLU A 56 -4.55 -11.39 7.02
CA GLU A 56 -3.68 -11.57 8.19
C GLU A 56 -2.29 -10.97 7.98
N LEU A 57 -1.69 -11.25 6.82
CA LEU A 57 -0.37 -10.71 6.47
C LEU A 57 -0.44 -9.18 6.30
N TRP A 58 -1.48 -8.66 5.65
CA TRP A 58 -1.69 -7.22 5.51
C TRP A 58 -1.77 -6.51 6.87
N HIS A 59 -2.54 -7.06 7.81
CA HIS A 59 -2.67 -6.51 9.16
C HIS A 59 -1.34 -6.53 9.95
N THR A 60 -0.50 -7.53 9.69
CA THR A 60 0.86 -7.60 10.26
C THR A 60 1.75 -6.53 9.66
N LEU A 61 1.83 -6.48 8.32
CA LEU A 61 2.70 -5.57 7.59
C LEU A 61 2.35 -4.11 7.87
N ARG A 62 1.07 -3.72 7.85
CA ARG A 62 0.68 -2.31 8.08
C ARG A 62 1.17 -1.73 9.41
N LYS A 63 1.41 -2.57 10.43
CA LYS A 63 1.96 -2.13 11.73
C LYS A 63 3.48 -1.98 11.67
N GLN A 64 4.16 -2.85 10.91
CA GLN A 64 5.61 -2.90 10.82
C GLN A 64 6.17 -1.85 9.84
N VAL A 65 5.51 -1.65 8.71
CA VAL A 65 5.95 -0.76 7.61
C VAL A 65 5.69 0.73 7.88
N ALA A 66 5.13 1.08 9.04
CA ALA A 66 5.13 2.46 9.52
C ALA A 66 6.55 3.00 9.79
N ASN A 67 7.56 2.13 9.74
CA ASN A 67 8.97 2.48 9.77
C ASN A 67 9.65 1.94 8.49
N ASP A 68 10.15 2.87 7.67
CA ASP A 68 10.75 2.60 6.35
C ASP A 68 11.90 1.58 6.39
N LYS A 69 12.65 1.53 7.50
CA LYS A 69 13.73 0.56 7.66
C LYS A 69 13.20 -0.86 7.71
N TYR A 70 12.10 -1.09 8.42
CA TYR A 70 11.48 -2.42 8.51
C TYR A 70 10.81 -2.81 7.20
N ASP A 71 10.19 -1.87 6.48
CA ASP A 71 9.62 -2.14 5.15
C ASP A 71 10.66 -2.71 4.17
N SER A 72 11.83 -2.05 4.11
CA SER A 72 12.92 -2.50 3.25
C SER A 72 13.50 -3.84 3.71
N GLN A 73 13.76 -4.01 5.01
CA GLN A 73 14.29 -5.27 5.56
C GLN A 73 13.34 -6.44 5.26
N ILE A 74 12.05 -6.28 5.51
CA ILE A 74 11.07 -7.35 5.26
C ILE A 74 11.05 -7.71 3.77
N PHE A 75 11.07 -6.72 2.88
CA PHE A 75 11.00 -6.98 1.46
C PHE A 75 12.29 -7.59 0.86
N TYR A 76 13.46 -7.13 1.29
CA TYR A 76 14.73 -7.59 0.72
C TYR A 76 15.25 -8.86 1.39
N ASP A 77 15.12 -8.97 2.72
CA ASP A 77 15.78 -9.99 3.53
C ASP A 77 14.81 -11.08 4.04
N GLU A 78 13.54 -10.74 4.29
CA GLU A 78 12.57 -11.63 4.94
C GLU A 78 11.33 -11.95 4.08
N ASN A 79 11.44 -11.79 2.76
CA ASN A 79 10.30 -11.93 1.83
C ASN A 79 9.73 -13.36 1.69
N TYR A 80 10.40 -14.37 2.26
CA TYR A 80 9.92 -15.74 2.21
C TYR A 80 8.54 -15.91 2.86
N MET A 81 8.17 -15.02 3.81
CA MET A 81 6.84 -15.03 4.41
C MET A 81 5.70 -14.80 3.41
N PHE A 82 5.93 -14.05 2.32
CA PHE A 82 4.94 -13.87 1.26
C PHE A 82 4.69 -15.19 0.53
N TYR A 83 5.76 -15.93 0.24
CA TYR A 83 5.67 -17.25 -0.36
C TYR A 83 4.88 -18.20 0.53
N GLU A 84 5.32 -18.37 1.79
CA GLU A 84 4.72 -19.32 2.72
C GLU A 84 3.23 -19.07 2.98
N LYS A 85 2.81 -17.80 3.03
CA LYS A 85 1.43 -17.45 3.35
C LYS A 85 0.52 -17.41 2.14
N LEU A 86 1.02 -17.00 0.97
CA LEU A 86 0.15 -16.68 -0.17
C LEU A 86 0.17 -17.77 -1.26
N PHE A 87 1.18 -18.64 -1.30
CA PHE A 87 1.31 -19.66 -2.32
C PHE A 87 1.06 -21.06 -1.75
N ASP A 88 0.72 -22.00 -2.63
CA ASP A 88 0.71 -23.42 -2.28
C ASP A 88 2.16 -23.93 -2.39
N ASN A 89 2.82 -24.16 -1.25
CA ASN A 89 4.23 -24.54 -1.22
C ASN A 89 4.52 -25.94 -1.81
N HIS A 90 3.49 -26.77 -2.02
CA HIS A 90 3.65 -28.08 -2.67
C HIS A 90 3.55 -27.99 -4.19
N LEU A 91 2.79 -27.02 -4.70
CA LEU A 91 2.49 -26.88 -6.13
C LEU A 91 3.19 -25.68 -6.79
N CYS A 92 3.52 -24.64 -6.03
CA CYS A 92 4.29 -23.51 -6.51
C CYS A 92 5.78 -23.82 -6.38
N ASN A 93 6.54 -23.63 -7.46
CA ASN A 93 8.00 -23.72 -7.39
C ASN A 93 8.55 -22.41 -6.79
N GLU A 94 9.49 -22.52 -5.85
CA GLU A 94 10.20 -21.40 -5.23
C GLU A 94 10.90 -20.50 -6.28
N GLU A 95 11.40 -21.07 -7.38
CA GLU A 95 11.98 -20.31 -8.49
C GLU A 95 10.95 -19.36 -9.13
N LEU A 96 9.69 -19.78 -9.23
CA LEU A 96 8.61 -18.93 -9.76
C LEU A 96 8.34 -17.74 -8.83
N PHE A 97 8.41 -17.96 -7.52
CA PHE A 97 8.29 -16.87 -6.55
C PHE A 97 9.48 -15.92 -6.62
N LYS A 98 10.71 -16.43 -6.78
CA LYS A 98 11.91 -15.60 -6.99
C LYS A 98 11.82 -14.77 -8.26
N GLU A 99 11.32 -15.33 -9.36
CA GLU A 99 11.04 -14.59 -10.60
C GLU A 99 10.01 -13.50 -10.37
N LEU A 100 8.95 -13.77 -9.60
CA LEU A 100 7.91 -12.78 -9.27
C LEU A 100 8.49 -11.61 -8.45
N ILE A 101 9.27 -11.90 -7.43
CA ILE A 101 10.00 -10.89 -6.63
C ILE A 101 10.91 -10.06 -7.53
N CYS A 102 11.66 -10.70 -8.43
CA CYS A 102 12.55 -10.03 -9.36
C CYS A 102 11.78 -9.09 -10.31
N SER A 103 10.66 -9.57 -10.85
CA SER A 103 9.80 -8.77 -11.72
C SER A 103 9.25 -7.53 -11.02
N PHE A 104 8.75 -7.68 -9.79
CA PHE A 104 8.35 -6.53 -8.98
C PHE A 104 9.53 -5.59 -8.72
N LYS A 105 10.70 -6.10 -8.29
CA LYS A 105 11.89 -5.27 -8.02
C LYS A 105 12.28 -4.41 -9.23
N VAL A 106 12.33 -5.01 -10.41
CA VAL A 106 12.71 -4.29 -11.65
C VAL A 106 11.70 -3.21 -11.99
N TRP A 107 10.40 -3.48 -11.87
CA TRP A 107 9.38 -2.46 -12.09
C TRP A 107 9.42 -1.38 -11.01
N TRP A 108 9.50 -1.77 -9.74
CA TRP A 108 9.41 -0.89 -8.58
C TRP A 108 10.56 0.12 -8.53
N THR A 109 11.80 -0.31 -8.84
CA THR A 109 12.97 0.58 -8.88
C THR A 109 13.09 1.39 -10.18
N SER A 110 12.24 1.11 -11.19
CA SER A 110 12.17 1.91 -12.40
C SER A 110 11.48 3.25 -12.16
N ILE A 111 11.61 4.17 -13.12
CA ILE A 111 10.88 5.46 -13.09
C ILE A 111 9.37 5.23 -13.00
N ALA A 112 8.83 4.19 -13.62
CA ALA A 112 7.40 3.86 -13.66
C ALA A 112 6.86 3.20 -12.37
N GLY A 113 7.74 2.83 -11.44
CA GLY A 113 7.39 2.20 -10.17
C GLY A 113 7.22 3.21 -9.05
N GLN A 114 8.03 3.05 -8.00
CA GLN A 114 7.97 3.85 -6.77
C GLN A 114 8.05 5.35 -7.04
N LEU A 115 9.00 5.76 -7.88
CA LEU A 115 9.26 7.16 -8.16
C LEU A 115 8.03 7.85 -8.76
N SER A 116 7.42 7.26 -9.79
CA SER A 116 6.18 7.78 -10.37
C SER A 116 5.07 7.89 -9.33
N LEU A 117 4.95 6.89 -8.45
CA LEU A 117 3.90 6.87 -7.43
C LEU A 117 4.04 8.05 -6.45
N GLU A 118 5.23 8.24 -5.90
CA GLU A 118 5.50 9.31 -4.92
C GLU A 118 5.40 10.70 -5.56
N TRP A 119 5.92 10.87 -6.77
CA TRP A 119 5.83 12.15 -7.48
C TRP A 119 4.40 12.49 -7.91
N SER A 120 3.57 11.50 -8.23
CA SER A 120 2.20 11.72 -8.69
C SER A 120 1.34 12.48 -7.67
N VAL A 121 1.58 12.28 -6.37
CA VAL A 121 0.82 12.98 -5.32
C VAL A 121 1.51 14.24 -4.81
N SER A 122 2.74 14.52 -5.26
CA SER A 122 3.54 15.64 -4.76
C SER A 122 2.86 17.00 -4.97
N GLU A 123 2.14 17.17 -6.09
CA GLU A 123 1.37 18.39 -6.41
C GLU A 123 0.26 18.68 -5.40
N TYR A 124 -0.28 17.65 -4.74
CA TYR A 124 -1.32 17.79 -3.73
C TYR A 124 -0.78 18.13 -2.34
N SER A 125 0.54 18.06 -2.11
CA SER A 125 1.14 18.16 -0.78
C SER A 125 0.77 19.45 -0.05
N THR A 126 0.89 20.60 -0.71
CA THR A 126 0.56 21.90 -0.12
C THR A 126 -0.94 22.04 0.15
N GLN A 127 -1.77 21.60 -0.80
CA GLN A 127 -3.22 21.65 -0.65
C GLN A 127 -3.68 20.76 0.51
N LEU A 128 -3.18 19.53 0.55
CA LEU A 128 -3.50 18.55 1.59
C LEU A 128 -3.10 19.06 2.97
N TYR A 129 -1.90 19.62 3.08
CA TYR A 129 -1.43 20.22 4.32
C TYR A 129 -2.38 21.32 4.81
N ASN A 130 -2.72 22.27 3.93
CA ASN A 130 -3.59 23.39 4.27
C ASN A 130 -4.98 22.92 4.71
N ASP A 131 -5.57 21.96 3.98
CA ASP A 131 -6.90 21.43 4.27
C ASP A 131 -6.94 20.70 5.63
N LEU A 132 -5.91 19.90 5.94
CA LEU A 132 -5.81 19.21 7.22
C LEU A 132 -5.53 20.17 8.39
N ILE A 133 -4.69 21.19 8.21
CA ILE A 133 -4.47 22.22 9.21
C ILE A 133 -5.77 22.99 9.52
N LEU A 134 -6.55 23.33 8.50
CA LEU A 134 -7.85 23.97 8.69
C LEU A 134 -8.77 23.08 9.53
N TYR A 135 -8.84 21.78 9.23
CA TYR A 135 -9.60 20.81 10.01
C TYR A 135 -9.13 20.74 11.47
N LEU A 136 -7.82 20.62 11.73
CA LEU A 136 -7.26 20.57 13.08
C LEU A 136 -7.62 21.82 13.89
N ARG A 137 -7.51 23.02 13.28
CA ARG A 137 -7.87 24.30 13.92
C ARG A 137 -9.36 24.38 14.24
N GLN A 138 -10.23 24.00 13.30
CA GLN A 138 -11.68 24.02 13.49
C GLN A 138 -12.13 23.10 14.62
N HIS A 139 -11.47 21.96 14.78
CA HIS A 139 -11.79 20.98 15.81
C HIS A 139 -10.94 21.14 17.09
N GLN A 140 -10.09 22.16 17.18
CA GLN A 140 -9.20 22.40 18.32
C GLN A 140 -8.33 21.18 18.67
N ILE A 141 -7.90 20.43 17.65
CA ILE A 141 -7.04 19.27 17.81
C ILE A 141 -5.58 19.73 17.73
N GLU A 142 -4.80 19.46 18.77
CA GLU A 142 -3.36 19.66 18.73
C GLU A 142 -2.67 18.48 18.01
N PRO A 143 -1.79 18.74 17.02
CA PRO A 143 -1.05 17.69 16.35
C PRO A 143 -0.06 17.03 17.33
N LEU A 144 -0.27 15.75 17.61
CA LEU A 144 0.52 14.96 18.56
C LEU A 144 1.77 14.35 17.93
N GLN A 145 1.69 14.02 16.64
CA GLN A 145 2.81 13.45 15.88
C GLN A 145 2.66 13.72 14.37
N GLN A 146 3.65 13.30 13.59
CA GLN A 146 3.61 13.33 12.13
C GLN A 146 2.51 12.41 11.60
N LEU A 147 1.72 12.87 10.63
CA LEU A 147 0.78 12.03 9.89
C LEU A 147 1.54 11.23 8.83
N HIS A 148 1.44 9.91 8.87
CA HIS A 148 2.11 9.02 7.91
C HIS A 148 1.12 8.47 6.87
N ILE A 149 1.40 8.69 5.58
CA ILE A 149 0.55 8.24 4.48
C ILE A 149 1.35 7.28 3.59
N SER A 150 0.94 6.01 3.56
CA SER A 150 1.52 5.02 2.67
C SER A 150 0.70 4.88 1.40
N LEU A 151 1.34 5.12 0.27
CA LEU A 151 0.72 5.11 -1.05
C LEU A 151 0.69 3.70 -1.64
N LEU A 152 -0.44 3.35 -2.26
CA LEU A 152 -0.58 2.15 -3.09
C LEU A 152 -0.73 2.51 -4.55
N TYR A 153 -0.10 1.73 -5.44
CA TYR A 153 -0.23 1.93 -6.90
C TYR A 153 -1.61 1.50 -7.45
N ASP A 154 -2.31 0.61 -6.75
CA ASP A 154 -3.66 0.16 -7.08
C ASP A 154 -4.44 -0.15 -5.78
N ASP A 155 -5.73 -0.43 -5.89
CA ASP A 155 -6.61 -0.69 -4.76
C ASP A 155 -6.25 -1.95 -3.98
N CYS A 156 -6.33 -1.88 -2.65
CA CYS A 156 -6.45 -3.07 -1.82
C CYS A 156 -7.90 -3.55 -1.82
N ILE A 157 -8.17 -4.70 -2.45
CA ILE A 157 -9.53 -5.25 -2.62
C ILE A 157 -9.96 -6.04 -1.38
N PHE A 158 -9.03 -6.74 -0.75
CA PHE A 158 -9.35 -7.66 0.35
C PHE A 158 -9.43 -7.00 1.72
N VAL A 159 -8.90 -5.78 1.90
CA VAL A 159 -8.92 -5.05 3.19
C VAL A 159 -9.48 -3.66 3.02
N LYS A 160 -10.54 -3.34 3.80
CA LYS A 160 -11.22 -2.03 3.77
C LYS A 160 -10.70 -1.04 4.80
N GLU A 161 -10.23 -1.52 5.94
CA GLU A 161 -9.74 -0.66 7.03
C GLU A 161 -8.24 -0.41 6.91
N ASN A 162 -7.89 0.77 6.43
CA ASN A 162 -6.52 1.20 6.15
C ASN A 162 -6.13 2.48 6.89
N ILE A 163 -6.87 2.83 7.94
CA ILE A 163 -6.60 3.98 8.80
C ILE A 163 -6.25 3.53 10.22
N SER A 164 -5.38 4.29 10.87
CA SER A 164 -4.97 4.15 12.27
C SER A 164 -4.60 5.54 12.81
N PHE A 165 -4.36 5.64 14.13
CA PHE A 165 -3.91 6.87 14.75
C PHE A 165 -2.68 7.45 14.02
N TYR A 166 -2.83 8.65 13.45
CA TYR A 166 -1.81 9.35 12.64
C TYR A 166 -1.19 8.53 11.50
N SER A 167 -1.91 7.54 10.96
CA SER A 167 -1.43 6.74 9.84
C SER A 167 -2.56 6.31 8.91
N ALA A 168 -2.34 6.38 7.61
CA ALA A 168 -3.26 5.91 6.59
C ALA A 168 -2.54 5.21 5.44
N ILE A 169 -3.19 4.22 4.83
CA ILE A 169 -2.77 3.59 3.58
C ILE A 169 -3.82 3.92 2.52
N LEU A 170 -3.41 4.58 1.43
CA LEU A 170 -4.31 5.09 0.40
C LEU A 170 -3.82 4.75 -1.01
N PRO A 171 -4.69 4.29 -1.92
CA PRO A 171 -4.31 4.16 -3.33
C PRO A 171 -4.22 5.55 -3.97
N THR A 172 -3.17 5.79 -4.76
CA THR A 172 -2.88 7.12 -5.33
C THR A 172 -3.99 7.68 -6.20
N LYS A 173 -4.76 6.81 -6.88
CA LYS A 173 -5.93 7.22 -7.67
C LYS A 173 -6.93 8.09 -6.88
N THR A 174 -6.99 7.93 -5.55
CA THR A 174 -7.90 8.71 -4.69
C THR A 174 -7.54 10.19 -4.65
N PHE A 175 -6.27 10.53 -4.82
CA PHE A 175 -5.81 11.92 -4.89
C PHE A 175 -6.32 12.61 -6.16
N PHE A 176 -6.42 11.88 -7.26
CA PHE A 176 -6.86 12.42 -8.56
C PHE A 176 -8.38 12.46 -8.74
N ILE A 177 -9.07 11.40 -8.31
CA ILE A 177 -10.51 11.21 -8.61
C ILE A 177 -11.39 11.60 -7.42
N GLY A 178 -10.86 11.54 -6.19
CA GLY A 178 -11.63 11.64 -4.96
C GLY A 178 -10.93 12.47 -3.88
N TYR A 179 -10.27 13.57 -4.23
CA TYR A 179 -9.47 14.36 -3.28
C TYR A 179 -10.26 14.77 -2.01
N ARG A 180 -11.55 15.09 -2.14
CA ARG A 180 -12.41 15.38 -0.97
C ARG A 180 -12.51 14.21 0.00
N ASP A 181 -12.57 12.99 -0.53
CA ASP A 181 -12.62 11.76 0.26
C ASP A 181 -11.27 11.46 0.91
N VAL A 182 -10.16 11.89 0.29
CA VAL A 182 -8.81 11.82 0.89
C VAL A 182 -8.77 12.65 2.18
N VAL A 183 -9.17 13.94 2.11
CA VAL A 183 -9.21 14.81 3.29
C VAL A 183 -10.12 14.23 4.37
N ALA A 184 -11.34 13.82 4.00
CA ALA A 184 -12.30 13.23 4.94
C ALA A 184 -11.79 11.94 5.59
N THR A 185 -11.02 11.13 4.85
CA THR A 185 -10.42 9.90 5.36
C THR A 185 -9.28 10.19 6.33
N LEU A 186 -8.37 11.09 5.95
CA LEU A 186 -7.22 11.47 6.78
C LEU A 186 -7.62 12.21 8.05
N SER A 187 -8.70 13.00 8.00
CA SER A 187 -9.30 13.65 9.17
C SER A 187 -9.72 12.65 10.27
N LYS A 188 -10.00 11.39 9.92
CA LYS A 188 -10.34 10.34 10.90
C LYS A 188 -9.11 9.88 11.68
N CYS A 189 -7.90 9.96 11.11
CA CYS A 189 -6.66 9.53 11.77
C CYS A 189 -6.35 10.30 13.05
N PHE A 190 -6.96 11.47 13.26
CA PHE A 190 -6.76 12.31 14.44
C PHE A 190 -7.74 12.02 15.60
N LYS A 191 -8.75 11.17 15.37
CA LYS A 191 -9.83 10.87 16.32
C LYS A 191 -9.86 9.40 16.78
N LEU A 192 -8.94 8.58 16.27
CA LEU A 192 -8.85 7.14 16.52
C LEU A 192 -8.03 6.81 17.77
#